data_AF-A0A059LE45-F1
#
_entry.id   AF-A0A059LE45-F1
#
_cell.length_a   1.000
_cell.length_b   1.000
_cell.length_c   1.000
_cell.angle_alpha   90.00
_cell.angle_beta   90.00
_cell.angle_gamma   90.00
#
_symmetry.space_group_name_H-M   'P 1'
#
loop_
_entity.id
_entity.type
_entity.pdbx_description
1 polymer ?
#
loop_
_entity_poly.entity_id
_entity_poly.type
_entity_poly.pdbx_seq_one_letter_code
_entity_poly.pdbx_strand_id
1 'polypeptide(L)'
;MSLFVPTKFVWRFGGNQVHLCGSFTRWVETVTMSPVENEPSVFQVVVHLPPGYHQYKFIVDGEWRHDEAQPFMPDPLGNVNNWLFVRKPEGSAPAPAGLAQQPSALSAELAASS
;
A
#
# COMPACT_ATOMS: atom_id res chain seq x y z
N MET A 1 -6.99 -19.08 10.83
CA MET A 1 -5.90 -18.10 11.07
C MET A 1 -6.27 -16.80 10.37
N SER A 2 -6.37 -15.68 11.09
CA SER A 2 -6.53 -14.37 10.45
C SER A 2 -5.18 -13.98 9.84
N LEU A 3 -5.14 -13.77 8.53
CA LEU A 3 -3.96 -13.25 7.83
C LEU A 3 -4.02 -11.73 7.93
N PHE A 4 -2.97 -11.11 8.46
CA PHE A 4 -2.83 -9.66 8.40
C PHE A 4 -1.81 -9.29 7.31
N VAL A 5 -2.13 -8.25 6.55
CA VAL A 5 -1.34 -7.76 5.41
C VAL A 5 -0.65 -6.46 5.82
N PRO A 6 0.68 -6.37 5.71
CA PRO A 6 1.39 -5.11 5.97
C PRO A 6 0.94 -4.06 4.95
N THR A 7 0.32 -2.99 5.43
CA THR A 7 -0.25 -1.92 4.62
C THR A 7 0.43 -0.61 4.97
N LYS A 8 1.05 0.02 3.97
CA LYS A 8 1.78 1.29 4.14
C LYS A 8 0.82 2.47 3.97
N PHE A 9 0.83 3.36 4.95
CA PHE A 9 0.15 4.65 4.92
C PHE A 9 1.19 5.76 4.81
N VAL A 10 0.90 6.78 4.00
CA VAL A 10 1.81 7.89 3.75
C VAL A 10 1.03 9.20 3.79
N TRP A 11 1.57 10.19 4.51
CA TRP A 11 1.11 11.57 4.52
C TRP A 11 2.21 12.45 3.93
N ARG A 12 1.90 13.30 2.95
CA ARG A 12 2.91 14.06 2.17
C ARG A 12 2.88 15.57 2.37
N PHE A 13 2.01 16.08 3.23
CA PHE A 13 1.70 17.51 3.27
C PHE A 13 2.33 18.24 4.46
N GLY A 14 3.42 17.70 5.02
CA GLY A 14 4.10 18.27 6.18
C GLY A 14 3.32 18.17 7.49
N GLY A 15 3.85 18.80 8.53
CA GLY A 15 3.38 18.74 9.91
C GLY A 15 4.53 18.45 10.87
N ASN A 16 4.33 18.69 12.17
CA ASN A 16 5.34 18.36 13.18
C ASN A 16 5.08 16.99 13.80
N GLN A 17 3.81 16.69 14.07
CA GLN A 17 3.37 15.40 14.60
C GLN A 17 2.21 14.87 13.77
N VAL A 18 2.40 13.66 13.22
CA VAL A 18 1.40 13.00 12.39
C VAL A 18 1.04 11.65 12.99
N HIS A 19 -0.26 11.42 13.14
CA HIS A 19 -0.81 10.13 13.54
C HIS A 19 -1.81 9.61 12.51
N LEU A 20 -2.00 8.30 12.53
CA LEU A 20 -3.00 7.58 11.76
C LEU A 20 -4.07 7.03 12.70
N CYS A 21 -5.34 7.20 12.33
CA CYS A 21 -6.47 6.62 13.03
C CYS A 21 -7.42 5.98 12.02
N GLY A 22 -8.12 4.92 12.38
CA GLY A 22 -9.03 4.26 11.44
C GLY A 22 -9.88 3.16 12.06
N SER A 23 -10.63 2.49 11.19
CA SER A 23 -11.45 1.33 11.55
C SER A 23 -10.69 0.25 12.34
N PHE A 24 -9.40 0.05 12.03
CA PHE A 24 -8.53 -0.92 12.69
C PHE A 24 -8.05 -0.48 14.08
N THR A 25 -8.14 0.81 14.42
CA THR A 25 -7.97 1.32 15.80
C THR A 25 -9.31 1.58 16.49
N ARG A 26 -10.41 1.11 15.88
CA ARG A 26 -11.80 1.39 16.28
C ARG A 26 -12.10 2.88 16.43
N TRP A 27 -11.32 3.75 15.78
CA TRP A 27 -11.41 5.20 15.94
C TRP A 27 -11.18 5.72 17.37
N VAL A 28 -10.56 4.92 18.25
CA VAL A 28 -10.28 5.30 19.64
C VAL A 28 -8.79 5.58 19.84
N GLU A 29 -7.95 4.70 19.32
CA GLU A 29 -6.49 4.82 19.43
C GLU A 29 -5.88 5.41 18.16
N THR A 30 -4.67 5.96 18.29
CA THR A 30 -3.91 6.54 17.17
C THR A 30 -2.55 5.86 17.05
N VAL A 31 -2.03 5.80 15.83
CA VAL A 31 -0.72 5.22 15.51
C VAL A 31 0.20 6.35 15.06
N THR A 32 1.28 6.59 15.81
CA THR A 32 2.28 7.60 15.44
C THR A 32 2.98 7.24 14.14
N MET A 33 3.12 8.21 13.24
CA MET A 33 3.83 8.06 11.98
C MET A 33 5.25 8.62 12.10
N SER A 34 6.19 8.03 11.36
CA SER A 34 7.59 8.46 11.34
C SER A 34 7.91 9.24 10.07
N PRO A 35 8.75 10.28 10.13
CA PRO A 35 9.23 10.96 8.92
C PRO A 35 10.02 9.99 8.04
N VAL A 36 9.92 10.19 6.73
CA VAL A 36 10.70 9.44 5.74
C VAL A 36 12.11 10.00 5.67
N GLU A 37 13.10 9.12 5.61
CA GLU A 37 14.51 9.51 5.50
C GLU A 37 14.71 10.39 4.25
N ASN A 38 15.39 11.51 4.41
CA ASN A 38 15.63 12.54 3.37
C ASN A 38 14.37 13.29 2.87
N GLU A 39 13.18 13.03 3.42
CA GLU A 39 11.91 13.65 3.03
C GLU A 39 11.14 14.07 4.29
N PRO A 40 11.59 15.11 5.03
CA PRO A 40 11.07 15.45 6.36
C PRO A 40 9.61 15.92 6.36
N SER A 41 9.05 16.31 5.21
CA SER A 41 7.64 16.65 5.03
C SER A 41 6.74 15.44 4.82
N VAL A 42 7.32 14.24 4.65
CA VAL A 42 6.61 13.01 4.37
C VAL A 42 6.67 12.10 5.59
N PHE A 43 5.51 11.65 6.05
CA PHE A 43 5.37 10.73 7.16
C PHE A 43 4.83 9.39 6.66
N GLN A 44 5.29 8.29 7.25
CA GLN A 44 4.81 6.96 6.93
C GLN A 44 4.62 6.08 8.16
N VAL A 45 3.75 5.09 8.03
CA VAL A 45 3.63 3.97 8.97
C VAL A 45 3.18 2.72 8.23
N VAL A 46 3.57 1.54 8.72
CA VAL A 46 3.06 0.26 8.24
C VAL A 46 2.17 -0.34 9.31
N VAL A 47 0.90 -0.59 8.97
CA VAL A 47 -0.07 -1.24 9.84
C VAL A 47 -0.48 -2.57 9.23
N HIS A 48 -0.53 -3.61 10.07
CA HIS A 48 -0.95 -4.95 9.65
C HIS A 48 -2.47 -5.02 9.72
N LEU A 49 -3.14 -5.17 8.57
CA LEU A 49 -4.59 -5.11 8.45
C LEU A 49 -5.19 -6.44 7.96
N PRO A 50 -6.36 -6.87 8.46
CA PRO A 50 -7.06 -7.99 7.85
C PRO A 50 -7.50 -7.62 6.41
N PRO A 51 -7.72 -8.60 5.52
CA PRO A 51 -8.33 -8.34 4.23
C PRO A 51 -9.73 -7.73 4.38
N GLY A 52 -10.05 -6.75 3.55
CA GLY A 52 -11.33 -6.06 3.56
C GLY A 52 -11.22 -4.55 3.39
N TYR A 53 -12.35 -3.87 3.57
CA TYR A 53 -12.44 -2.43 3.51
C TYR A 53 -12.02 -1.80 4.83
N HIS A 54 -11.16 -0.79 4.74
CA HIS A 54 -10.72 0.00 5.88
C HIS A 54 -10.85 1.48 5.58
N GLN A 55 -11.54 2.19 6.47
CA GLN A 55 -11.51 3.65 6.51
C GLN A 55 -10.44 4.12 7.48
N TYR A 56 -9.85 5.27 7.17
CA TYR A 56 -8.80 5.90 7.96
C TYR A 56 -8.78 7.42 7.78
N LYS A 57 -8.08 8.11 8.68
CA LYS A 57 -7.85 9.54 8.67
C LYS A 57 -6.52 9.87 9.35
N PHE A 58 -5.92 10.99 8.98
CA PHE A 58 -4.71 11.51 9.60
C PHE A 58 -5.04 12.54 10.65
N ILE A 59 -4.21 12.61 11.68
CA ILE A 59 -4.23 13.69 12.67
C ILE A 59 -2.89 14.38 12.56
N VAL A 60 -2.90 15.61 12.06
CA VAL A 60 -1.70 16.40 11.76
C VAL A 60 -1.70 17.61 12.67
N ASP A 61 -0.76 17.67 13.59
CA ASP A 61 -0.66 18.75 14.59
C ASP A 61 -1.97 18.98 15.38
N GLY A 62 -2.70 17.89 15.66
CA GLY A 62 -3.98 17.90 16.38
C GLY A 62 -5.22 18.01 15.48
N GLU A 63 -5.05 18.30 14.19
CA GLU A 63 -6.15 18.51 13.26
C GLU A 63 -6.46 17.26 12.43
N TRP A 64 -7.74 16.93 12.30
CA TRP A 64 -8.19 15.79 11.51
C TRP A 64 -8.15 16.10 10.01
N ARG A 65 -7.31 15.41 9.25
CA ARG A 65 -7.11 15.62 7.82
C ARG A 65 -7.25 14.32 7.04
N HIS A 66 -7.74 14.43 5.81
CA HIS A 66 -7.72 13.34 4.84
C HIS A 66 -6.76 13.71 3.71
N ASP A 67 -6.22 12.72 3.02
CA ASP A 67 -5.43 12.90 1.82
C ASP A 67 -6.35 12.96 0.61
N GLU A 68 -6.48 14.13 -0.01
CA GLU A 68 -7.33 14.36 -1.20
C GLU A 68 -6.83 13.59 -2.44
N ALA A 69 -5.59 13.12 -2.44
CA ALA A 69 -5.02 12.30 -3.51
C ALA A 69 -5.32 10.79 -3.33
N GLN A 70 -5.95 10.39 -2.23
CA GLN A 70 -6.37 9.00 -1.98
C GLN A 70 -7.89 8.87 -2.08
N PRO A 71 -8.44 7.66 -2.31
CA PRO A 71 -9.88 7.46 -2.26
C PRO A 71 -10.45 7.93 -0.92
N PHE A 72 -11.54 8.69 -0.97
CA PHE A 72 -12.22 9.21 0.21
C PHE A 72 -13.74 9.10 0.08
N MET A 73 -14.43 9.19 1.21
CA MET A 73 -15.88 9.18 1.28
C MET A 73 -16.38 10.02 2.47
N PRO A 74 -17.53 10.72 2.32
CA PRO A 74 -18.20 11.36 3.44
C PRO A 74 -18.89 10.31 4.33
N ASP A 75 -18.94 10.57 5.64
CA ASP A 75 -19.75 9.85 6.61
C ASP A 75 -21.10 10.58 6.84
N PRO A 76 -22.08 9.93 7.51
CA PRO A 76 -23.40 10.55 7.76
C PRO A 76 -23.37 11.81 8.63
N LEU A 77 -22.26 12.07 9.34
CA LEU A 77 -22.08 13.25 10.19
C LEU A 77 -21.35 14.39 9.44
N GLY A 78 -21.03 14.19 8.17
CA GLY A 78 -20.35 15.17 7.32
C GLY A 78 -18.82 15.13 7.40
N ASN A 79 -18.23 14.17 8.12
CA ASN A 79 -16.77 14.00 8.11
C ASN A 79 -16.35 13.31 6.81
N VAL A 80 -15.19 13.69 6.29
CA VAL A 80 -14.55 12.99 5.16
C VAL A 80 -13.42 12.11 5.68
N ASN A 81 -13.44 10.83 5.29
CA ASN A 81 -12.43 9.82 5.61
C ASN A 81 -11.82 9.26 4.33
N ASN A 82 -10.55 8.89 4.37
CA ASN A 82 -9.98 8.06 3.32
C ASN A 82 -10.41 6.60 3.48
N TRP A 83 -10.33 5.82 2.40
CA TRP A 83 -10.58 4.39 2.43
C TRP A 83 -9.66 3.61 1.50
N LEU A 84 -9.42 2.34 1.83
CA LEU A 84 -8.72 1.39 0.98
C LEU A 84 -9.32 -0.02 1.11
N PHE A 85 -9.00 -0.89 0.15
CA PHE A 85 -9.33 -2.31 0.19
C PHE A 85 -8.06 -3.16 0.28
N VAL A 86 -7.90 -3.88 1.38
CA VAL A 86 -6.79 -4.82 1.60
C VAL A 86 -7.14 -6.16 0.97
N ARG A 87 -6.35 -6.59 -0.02
CA ARG A 87 -6.54 -7.90 -0.66
C ARG A 87 -5.95 -9.00 0.21
N LYS A 88 -6.59 -10.17 0.18
CA LYS A 88 -5.99 -11.38 0.75
C LYS A 88 -4.73 -11.71 -0.07
N PRO A 89 -3.58 -12.01 0.56
CA PRO A 89 -2.44 -12.54 -0.16
C PRO A 89 -2.86 -13.90 -0.73
N GLU A 90 -2.99 -13.97 -2.04
CA GLU A 90 -3.09 -15.25 -2.74
C GLU A 90 -1.79 -16.01 -2.39
N GLY A 91 -1.91 -17.14 -1.70
CA GLY A 91 -0.75 -17.96 -1.35
C GLY A 91 -0.03 -18.30 -2.64
N SER A 92 1.25 -17.93 -2.73
CA SER A 92 2.17 -18.15 -3.86
C SER A 92 1.65 -19.19 -4.86
N ALA A 93 0.92 -18.74 -5.89
CA ALA A 93 0.68 -19.61 -7.02
C ALA A 93 2.07 -19.97 -7.56
N PRO A 94 2.44 -21.26 -7.70
CA PRO A 94 3.69 -21.58 -8.36
C PRO A 94 3.65 -20.94 -9.74
N ALA A 95 4.68 -20.15 -10.06
CA ALA A 95 4.90 -19.69 -11.43
C ALA A 95 4.72 -20.90 -12.36
N PRO A 96 4.01 -20.77 -13.50
CA PRO A 96 3.76 -21.91 -14.37
C PRO A 96 5.09 -22.56 -14.74
N ALA A 97 5.33 -23.74 -14.18
CA ALA A 97 6.45 -24.60 -14.52
C ALA A 97 6.17 -25.16 -15.91
N GLY A 98 6.65 -24.46 -16.93
CA GLY A 98 6.50 -24.90 -18.31
C GLY A 98 6.54 -23.76 -19.30
N LEU A 99 7.75 -23.31 -19.62
CA LEU A 99 8.23 -23.03 -20.97
C LEU A 99 9.75 -22.82 -20.87
N ALA A 100 10.45 -23.91 -20.57
CA ALA A 100 11.87 -23.99 -20.85
C ALA A 100 12.06 -24.03 -22.38
N GLN A 101 12.90 -23.12 -22.86
CA GLN A 101 13.72 -23.22 -24.07
C GLN A 101 13.00 -23.30 -25.43
N GLN A 102 12.99 -22.18 -26.15
CA GLN A 102 13.33 -22.22 -27.58
C GLN A 102 14.77 -21.72 -27.74
N PRO A 103 15.71 -22.55 -28.24
CA PRO A 103 17.04 -22.07 -28.58
C PRO A 103 16.98 -21.17 -29.81
N SER A 104 17.66 -20.03 -29.70
CA SER A 104 17.93 -19.09 -30.78
C SER A 104 18.82 -19.75 -31.85
N ALA A 105 18.25 -20.07 -33.01
CA ALA A 105 19.04 -20.40 -34.19
C ALA A 105 19.18 -19.15 -35.05
N LEU A 106 20.24 -18.37 -34.83
CA LEU A 106 20.72 -17.40 -35.82
C LEU A 106 22.24 -17.22 -35.65
N SER A 107 23.02 -18.02 -36.37
CA SER A 107 24.14 -17.57 -37.25
C SER A 107 25.17 -18.67 -37.50
N ALA A 108 25.50 -18.82 -38.80
CA ALA A 108 26.63 -19.53 -39.42
C ALA A 108 26.57 -21.07 -39.39
N GLU A 109 26.90 -21.83 -40.45
CA GLU A 109 27.87 -21.54 -41.51
C GLU A 109 27.61 -22.36 -42.80
N LEU A 110 28.21 -21.88 -43.89
CA LEU A 110 28.26 -22.42 -45.25
C LEU A 110 28.90 -23.81 -45.38
N ALA A 111 28.39 -24.61 -46.33
CA ALA A 111 29.02 -25.64 -47.19
C ALA A 111 27.97 -26.76 -47.46
N ALA A 112 27.74 -27.34 -48.64
CA ALA A 112 28.52 -27.44 -49.86
C ALA A 112 27.58 -27.70 -51.07
N SER A 113 28.09 -27.36 -52.25
CA SER A 113 27.53 -27.63 -53.58
C SER A 113 27.43 -29.12 -53.90
N SER A 114 26.36 -29.54 -54.58
CA SER A 114 26.34 -30.52 -55.68
C SER A 114 25.00 -30.42 -56.42
#